data_AF-A0A147BW50-F1
#
_entry.id   AF-A0A147BW50-F1
#
_cell.length_a   1.000
_cell.length_b   1.000
_cell.length_c   1.000
_cell.angle_alpha   90.00
_cell.angle_beta   90.00
_cell.angle_gamma   90.00
#
_symmetry.space_group_name_H-M   'P 1'
#
loop_
_entity.id
_entity.type
_entity.pdbx_description
1 polymer ?
#
loop_
_entity_poly.entity_id
_entity_poly.type
_entity_poly.pdbx_seq_one_letter_code
_entity_poly.pdbx_strand_id
1 'polypeptide(L)'
;YQELNPNLSVYQDAWKSNTDNATYVLAYRTSQGFPWIQTLRCVTGTLIAIHRNNRTAIHRLDYYNTEKRKWEGHKVLTKFNATRGYKVPNLMRISSYHNQTDLGRLYWTLYSEYGSCNIVRVRRNGDCELWVKKGLQDNISSCCWFIYKSYCVNQNYQIYNTTYCKNKGPE
;
A
#
# COMPACT_ATOMS: atom_id res chain seq x y z
N TYR A 1 -6.46 11.95 -14.04
CA TYR A 1 -5.41 11.35 -13.19
C TYR A 1 -4.89 10.07 -13.84
N GLN A 2 -3.61 9.73 -13.69
CA GLN A 2 -2.97 8.64 -14.43
C GLN A 2 -3.48 7.25 -14.04
N GLU A 3 -3.95 7.07 -12.81
CA GLU A 3 -4.56 5.83 -12.31
C GLU A 3 -5.93 5.48 -12.94
N LEU A 4 -6.44 6.34 -13.82
CA LEU A 4 -7.67 6.13 -14.61
C LEU A 4 -7.41 6.13 -16.12
N ASN A 5 -6.14 6.03 -16.55
CA ASN A 5 -5.75 5.93 -17.95
C ASN A 5 -5.57 4.45 -18.36
N PRO A 6 -6.52 3.83 -19.09
CA PRO A 6 -6.46 2.40 -19.40
C PRO A 6 -5.24 1.97 -20.23
N ASN A 7 -4.59 2.90 -20.93
CA ASN A 7 -3.35 2.63 -21.67
C ASN A 7 -2.18 2.27 -20.73
N LEU A 8 -2.27 2.64 -19.46
CA LEU A 8 -1.31 2.29 -18.41
C LEU A 8 -1.70 1.04 -17.62
N SER A 9 -2.77 0.34 -18.03
CA SER A 9 -3.33 -0.81 -17.29
C SER A 9 -2.32 -1.93 -17.02
N VAL A 10 -1.34 -2.11 -17.93
CA VAL A 10 -0.25 -3.09 -17.77
C VAL A 10 0.65 -2.82 -16.56
N TYR A 11 0.64 -1.60 -16.01
CA TYR A 11 1.37 -1.20 -14.79
C TYR A 11 0.45 -0.94 -13.60
N GLN A 12 -0.86 -1.20 -13.74
CA GLN A 12 -1.89 -0.78 -12.79
C GLN A 12 -2.80 -1.92 -12.34
N ASP A 13 -2.45 -3.16 -12.67
CA ASP A 13 -3.12 -4.35 -12.13
C ASP A 13 -2.89 -4.47 -10.62
N ALA A 14 -3.87 -4.01 -9.84
CA ALA A 14 -3.93 -4.04 -8.40
C ALA A 14 -3.98 -5.48 -7.86
N TRP A 15 -4.62 -6.41 -8.59
CA TRP A 15 -4.69 -7.80 -8.17
C TRP A 15 -3.31 -8.42 -8.24
N LYS A 16 -2.62 -8.25 -9.37
CA LYS A 16 -1.24 -8.75 -9.55
C LYS A 16 -0.27 -8.17 -8.52
N SER A 17 -0.37 -6.87 -8.22
CA SER A 17 0.54 -6.21 -7.27
C SER A 17 0.34 -6.59 -5.80
N ASN A 18 -0.86 -7.04 -5.42
CA ASN A 18 -1.21 -7.36 -4.03
C ASN A 18 -1.33 -8.86 -3.76
N THR A 19 -1.16 -9.71 -4.78
CA THR A 19 -1.21 -11.18 -4.61
C THR A 19 0.16 -11.84 -4.76
N ASP A 20 1.24 -11.04 -4.76
CA ASP A 20 2.61 -11.52 -4.60
C ASP A 20 2.80 -12.09 -3.18
N ASN A 21 3.41 -13.27 -3.07
CA ASN A 21 3.66 -13.93 -1.79
C ASN A 21 4.93 -13.36 -1.13
N ALA A 22 4.92 -12.06 -0.85
CA ALA A 22 6.01 -11.34 -0.22
C ALA A 22 5.50 -10.29 0.77
N THR A 23 6.35 -9.92 1.73
CA THR A 23 6.09 -8.78 2.60
C THR A 23 6.49 -7.48 1.89
N TYR A 24 5.61 -6.48 1.93
CA TYR A 24 5.89 -5.13 1.48
C TYR A 24 5.95 -4.20 2.69
N VAL A 25 6.77 -3.15 2.63
CA VAL A 25 6.84 -2.08 3.62
C VAL A 25 6.28 -0.80 3.05
N LEU A 26 5.59 -0.01 3.86
CA LEU A 26 5.23 1.35 3.47
C LEU A 26 6.48 2.22 3.62
N ALA A 27 7.18 2.49 2.52
CA ALA A 27 8.40 3.28 2.57
C ALA A 27 8.07 4.75 2.82
N TYR A 28 7.14 5.31 2.04
CA TYR A 28 6.75 6.72 2.11
C TYR A 28 5.25 6.90 1.94
N ARG A 29 4.73 7.98 2.52
CA ARG A 29 3.39 8.51 2.20
C ARG A 29 3.39 10.02 2.17
N THR A 30 2.37 10.61 1.55
CA THR A 30 2.30 12.07 1.43
C THR A 30 1.39 12.79 2.41
N SER A 31 0.65 12.04 3.24
CA SER A 31 -0.29 12.61 4.21
C SER A 31 -0.30 11.80 5.49
N GLN A 32 -0.45 12.50 6.61
CA GLN A 32 -0.71 11.90 7.92
C GLN A 32 -2.01 12.43 8.52
N GLY A 33 -2.98 12.79 7.66
CA GLY A 33 -4.17 13.60 7.99
C GLY A 33 -5.10 13.11 9.12
N PHE A 34 -4.79 11.99 9.77
CA PHE A 34 -5.42 11.58 11.02
C PHE A 34 -4.38 11.42 12.14
N PRO A 35 -4.65 11.87 13.38
CA PRO A 35 -3.70 11.77 14.49
C PRO A 35 -3.16 10.35 14.71
N TRP A 36 -4.03 9.34 14.65
CA TRP A 36 -3.62 7.94 14.83
C TRP A 36 -2.69 7.43 13.73
N ILE A 37 -2.75 8.00 12.52
CA ILE A 37 -1.85 7.65 11.42
C ILE A 37 -0.42 8.14 11.73
N GLN A 38 -0.27 9.22 12.50
CA GLN A 38 1.02 9.85 12.79
C GLN A 38 1.91 9.02 13.72
N THR A 39 1.31 8.16 14.52
CA THR A 39 2.01 7.29 15.47
C THR A 39 2.46 5.97 14.84
N LEU A 40 2.12 5.71 13.58
CA LEU A 40 2.45 4.45 12.89
C LEU A 40 3.80 4.56 12.18
N ARG A 41 4.74 3.71 12.57
CA ARG A 41 6.03 3.51 11.90
C ARG A 41 6.24 2.06 11.55
N CYS A 42 7.22 1.79 10.69
CA CYS A 42 7.62 0.43 10.34
C CYS A 42 6.47 -0.43 9.80
N VAL A 43 5.55 0.21 9.08
CA VAL A 43 4.33 -0.43 8.58
C VAL A 43 4.71 -1.47 7.51
N THR A 44 4.20 -2.69 7.67
CA THR A 44 4.37 -3.78 6.72
C THR A 44 3.04 -4.42 6.37
N GLY A 45 2.89 -4.85 5.12
CA GLY A 45 1.76 -5.63 4.63
C GLY A 45 2.23 -7.00 4.17
N THR A 46 1.57 -8.05 4.66
CA THR A 46 1.85 -9.43 4.27
C THR A 46 0.56 -10.11 3.83
N LEU A 47 0.60 -10.79 2.69
CA LEU A 47 -0.51 -11.58 2.19
C LEU A 47 -0.75 -12.80 3.09
N ILE A 48 -2.01 -13.05 3.46
CA ILE A 48 -2.41 -14.20 4.28
C ILE A 48 -3.23 -15.20 3.45
N ALA A 49 -4.17 -14.73 2.65
CA ALA A 49 -5.04 -15.58 1.85
C ALA A 49 -5.56 -14.87 0.60
N ILE A 50 -5.86 -15.65 -0.44
CA ILE A 50 -6.43 -15.19 -1.71
C ILE A 50 -7.73 -15.96 -1.96
N HIS A 51 -8.79 -15.24 -2.31
CA HIS A 51 -10.05 -15.81 -2.79
C HIS A 51 -10.31 -15.36 -4.24
N ARG A 52 -9.85 -16.18 -5.20
CA ARG A 52 -9.88 -15.84 -6.64
C ARG A 52 -11.29 -15.58 -7.17
N ASN A 53 -12.27 -16.38 -6.77
CA ASN A 53 -13.65 -16.28 -7.25
C ASN A 53 -14.28 -14.91 -6.93
N ASN A 54 -13.95 -14.35 -5.76
CA ASN A 54 -14.53 -13.09 -5.31
C ASN A 54 -13.62 -11.89 -5.57
N ARG A 55 -12.43 -12.11 -6.17
CA ARG A 55 -11.34 -11.13 -6.30
C ARG A 55 -11.13 -10.40 -4.98
N THR A 56 -10.89 -11.16 -3.92
CA THR A 56 -10.52 -10.64 -2.60
C THR A 56 -9.23 -11.26 -2.09
N ALA A 57 -8.51 -10.52 -1.25
CA ALA A 57 -7.34 -10.99 -0.54
C ALA A 57 -7.39 -10.52 0.91
N ILE A 58 -6.81 -11.31 1.81
CA ILE A 58 -6.64 -10.96 3.22
C ILE A 58 -5.18 -10.61 3.43
N HIS A 59 -4.93 -9.42 3.95
CA HIS A 59 -3.58 -8.97 4.32
C HIS A 59 -3.49 -8.77 5.83
N ARG A 60 -2.32 -9.05 6.40
CA ARG A 60 -1.94 -8.60 7.74
C ARG A 60 -1.14 -7.32 7.61
N LEU A 61 -1.60 -6.27 8.29
CA LEU A 61 -0.86 -5.03 8.46
C LEU A 61 -0.27 -5.01 9.86
N ASP A 62 1.06 -4.97 9.96
CA ASP A 62 1.79 -4.81 11.22
C ASP A 62 2.51 -3.46 11.22
N TYR A 63 2.63 -2.84 12.39
CA TYR A 63 3.30 -1.56 12.56
C TYR A 63 3.78 -1.38 14.01
N TYR A 64 4.78 -0.52 14.17
CA TYR A 64 5.23 -0.06 15.47
C TYR A 64 4.46 1.22 15.84
N ASN A 65 3.70 1.16 16.95
CA ASN A 65 3.01 2.30 17.51
C ASN A 65 3.98 3.10 18.39
N THR A 66 4.36 4.30 17.95
CA THR A 66 5.37 5.11 18.65
C THR A 66 4.88 5.67 19.97
N GLU A 67 3.57 5.87 20.13
CA GLU A 67 2.95 6.38 21.35
C GLU A 67 2.89 5.28 22.43
N LYS A 68 2.37 4.11 22.07
CA LYS A 68 2.30 2.95 22.98
C LYS A 68 3.62 2.20 23.13
N ARG A 69 4.61 2.52 22.29
CA ARG A 69 5.94 1.90 22.23
C ARG A 69 5.89 0.37 22.09
N LYS A 70 4.98 -0.13 21.26
CA LYS A 70 4.81 -1.58 21.02
C LYS A 70 4.41 -1.86 19.59
N TRP A 71 4.61 -3.10 19.17
CA TRP A 71 4.08 -3.60 17.91
C TRP A 71 2.59 -3.89 18.03
N GLU A 72 1.86 -3.51 16.98
CA GLU A 72 0.44 -3.82 16.82
C GLU A 72 0.22 -4.30 15.39
N GLY A 73 -0.87 -5.03 15.19
CA GLY A 73 -1.23 -5.49 13.86
C GLY A 73 -2.70 -5.88 13.76
N HIS A 74 -3.24 -5.81 12.56
CA HIS A 74 -4.62 -6.20 12.27
C HIS A 74 -4.74 -6.78 10.87
N LYS A 75 -5.81 -7.54 10.66
CA LYS A 75 -6.15 -8.10 9.34
C LYS A 75 -7.07 -7.15 8.59
N VAL A 76 -6.81 -6.97 7.31
CA VAL A 76 -7.64 -6.22 6.38
C VAL A 76 -8.13 -7.12 5.26
N LEU A 77 -9.37 -6.88 4.82
CA LEU A 77 -9.94 -7.46 3.62
C LEU A 77 -9.79 -6.46 2.48
N THR A 78 -9.18 -6.91 1.39
CA THR A 78 -9.02 -6.11 0.17
C THR A 78 -9.89 -6.69 -0.94
N LYS A 79 -10.79 -5.89 -1.48
CA LYS A 79 -11.62 -6.21 -2.66
C LYS A 79 -11.11 -5.45 -3.88
N PHE A 80 -11.01 -6.14 -5.01
CA PHE A 80 -10.40 -5.60 -6.22
C PHE A 80 -11.45 -5.39 -7.33
N ASN A 81 -11.48 -4.20 -7.89
CA ASN A 81 -12.43 -3.79 -8.92
C ASN A 81 -11.71 -3.10 -10.09
N ALA A 82 -12.26 -3.27 -11.29
CA ALA A 82 -11.84 -2.50 -12.47
C ALA A 82 -12.71 -1.25 -12.57
N THR A 83 -12.09 -0.09 -12.79
CA THR A 83 -12.80 1.12 -13.18
C THR A 83 -13.20 1.07 -14.66
N ARG A 84 -14.13 1.95 -15.09
CA ARG A 84 -14.59 2.02 -16.48
C ARG A 84 -13.40 2.05 -17.46
N GLY A 85 -13.42 1.16 -18.45
CA GLY A 85 -12.38 1.05 -19.50
C GLY A 85 -11.21 0.14 -19.16
N TYR A 86 -11.07 -0.33 -17.92
CA TYR A 86 -10.00 -1.26 -17.53
C TYR A 86 -10.43 -2.73 -17.70
N LYS A 87 -9.51 -3.54 -18.22
CA LYS A 87 -9.65 -5.01 -18.29
C LYS A 87 -9.12 -5.72 -17.04
N VAL A 88 -8.21 -5.08 -16.32
CA VAL A 88 -7.62 -5.54 -15.06
C VAL A 88 -8.08 -4.67 -13.90
N PRO A 89 -8.17 -5.18 -12.66
CA PRO A 89 -8.58 -4.37 -11.53
C PRO A 89 -7.50 -3.33 -11.20
N ASN A 90 -7.86 -2.04 -11.17
CA ASN A 90 -6.97 -0.95 -10.78
C ASN A 90 -7.39 -0.26 -9.47
N LEU A 91 -8.54 -0.64 -8.92
CA LEU A 91 -9.12 -0.11 -7.70
C LEU A 91 -9.14 -1.18 -6.61
N MET A 92 -8.68 -0.82 -5.43
CA MET A 92 -8.78 -1.59 -4.20
C MET A 92 -9.72 -0.90 -3.22
N ARG A 93 -10.59 -1.68 -2.58
CA ARG A 93 -11.33 -1.29 -1.39
C ARG A 93 -10.79 -2.08 -0.22
N ILE A 94 -10.20 -1.40 0.75
CA ILE A 94 -9.57 -2.01 1.93
C ILE A 94 -10.43 -1.71 3.16
N SER A 95 -10.94 -2.76 3.80
CA SER A 95 -11.74 -2.66 5.04
C SER A 95 -11.15 -3.55 6.14
N SER A 96 -11.59 -3.33 7.39
CA SER A 96 -11.26 -4.25 8.49
C SER A 96 -11.83 -5.64 8.20
N TYR A 97 -11.01 -6.68 8.37
CA TYR A 97 -11.44 -8.07 8.16
C TYR A 97 -12.59 -8.47 9.09
N HIS A 98 -12.57 -8.00 10.34
CA HIS A 98 -13.52 -8.40 11.37
C HIS A 98 -14.87 -7.69 11.27
N ASN A 99 -14.90 -6.47 10.74
CA ASN A 99 -16.13 -5.67 10.71
C ASN A 99 -16.99 -5.96 9.46
N GLN A 100 -16.47 -6.72 8.48
CA GLN A 100 -17.16 -7.15 7.25
C GLN A 100 -18.02 -6.06 6.57
N THR A 101 -17.66 -4.79 6.71
CA THR A 101 -18.41 -3.68 6.10
C THR A 101 -17.85 -3.34 4.72
N ASP A 102 -18.74 -2.90 3.83
CA ASP A 102 -18.37 -2.32 2.54
C ASP A 102 -17.80 -0.89 2.67
N LEU A 103 -17.61 -0.36 3.88
CA LEU A 103 -17.17 1.01 4.16
C LEU A 103 -15.63 1.18 4.14
N GLY A 104 -14.93 0.38 3.34
CA GLY A 104 -13.48 0.43 3.21
C GLY A 104 -12.95 1.69 2.52
N ARG A 105 -11.67 2.00 2.77
CA ARG A 105 -10.95 3.10 2.10
C ARG A 105 -10.56 2.66 0.69
N LEU A 106 -10.64 3.60 -0.25
CA LEU A 106 -10.35 3.36 -1.66
C LEU A 106 -8.91 3.74 -2.01
N TYR A 107 -8.24 2.81 -2.69
CA TYR A 107 -6.87 2.93 -3.16
C TYR A 107 -6.84 2.64 -4.66
N TRP A 108 -6.30 3.56 -5.45
CA TRP A 108 -6.09 3.35 -6.88
C TRP A 108 -4.63 3.04 -7.13
N THR A 109 -4.34 2.02 -7.93
CA THR A 109 -2.97 1.72 -8.35
C THR A 109 -2.53 2.76 -9.38
N LEU A 110 -1.57 3.60 -9.01
CA LEU A 110 -0.97 4.57 -9.91
C LEU A 110 0.09 3.91 -10.77
N TYR A 111 0.95 3.10 -10.16
CA TYR A 111 2.01 2.35 -10.83
C TYR A 111 2.46 1.16 -9.97
N SER A 112 2.85 0.07 -10.61
CA SER A 112 3.49 -1.08 -10.00
C SER A 112 4.61 -1.57 -10.89
N GLU A 113 5.81 -1.67 -10.31
CA GLU A 113 6.91 -2.43 -10.86
C GLU A 113 6.87 -3.79 -10.17
N TYR A 114 5.94 -4.65 -10.59
CA TYR A 114 5.58 -5.90 -9.93
C TYR A 114 6.78 -6.64 -9.33
N GLY A 115 6.71 -6.97 -8.03
CA GLY A 115 7.80 -7.63 -7.31
C GLY A 115 8.87 -6.68 -6.77
N SER A 116 8.76 -5.37 -7.00
CA SER A 116 9.67 -4.32 -6.50
C SER A 116 8.93 -3.26 -5.70
N CYS A 117 8.07 -2.46 -6.34
CA CYS A 117 7.32 -1.41 -5.67
C CYS A 117 5.88 -1.26 -6.19
N ASN A 118 5.04 -0.64 -5.37
CA ASN A 118 3.67 -0.28 -5.68
C ASN A 118 3.41 1.16 -5.21
N ILE A 119 2.88 1.99 -6.09
CA ILE A 119 2.44 3.35 -5.78
C ILE A 119 0.93 3.39 -5.88
N VAL A 120 0.28 3.78 -4.79
CA VAL A 120 -1.18 3.84 -4.70
C VAL A 120 -1.63 5.23 -4.30
N ARG A 121 -2.74 5.70 -4.90
CA ARG A 121 -3.39 6.94 -4.51
C ARG A 121 -4.53 6.66 -3.55
N VAL A 122 -4.52 7.33 -2.40
CA VAL A 122 -5.43 7.07 -1.30
C VAL A 122 -6.52 8.13 -1.23
N ARG A 123 -7.72 7.83 -1.75
CA ARG A 123 -8.81 8.80 -1.99
C ARG A 123 -8.36 9.95 -2.93
N ARG A 124 -9.22 10.36 -3.86
CA ARG A 124 -8.89 11.11 -5.10
C ARG A 124 -8.29 12.54 -4.96
N ASN A 125 -7.72 12.92 -3.82
CA ASN A 125 -7.30 14.28 -3.49
C ASN A 125 -5.77 14.48 -3.40
N GLY A 126 -4.97 13.53 -3.87
CA GLY A 126 -3.51 13.72 -3.99
C GLY A 126 -2.65 12.84 -3.08
N ASP A 127 -3.22 12.21 -2.05
CA ASP A 127 -2.46 11.37 -1.13
C ASP A 127 -1.90 10.13 -1.84
N CYS A 128 -0.60 9.89 -1.69
CA CYS A 128 0.06 8.70 -2.19
C CYS A 128 0.70 7.90 -1.07
N GLU A 129 0.81 6.61 -1.32
CA GLU A 129 1.64 5.68 -0.56
C GLU A 129 2.58 4.95 -1.53
N LEU A 130 3.86 4.86 -1.16
CA LEU A 130 4.88 4.08 -1.85
C LEU A 130 5.18 2.85 -0.99
N TRP A 131 4.70 1.70 -1.46
CA TRP A 131 4.95 0.39 -0.89
C TRP A 131 6.11 -0.27 -1.64
N VAL A 132 7.04 -0.88 -0.93
CA VAL A 132 8.24 -1.49 -1.49
C VAL A 132 8.43 -2.87 -0.92
N LYS A 133 8.81 -3.84 -1.75
CA LYS A 133 9.11 -5.21 -1.28
C LYS A 133 10.18 -5.14 -0.20
N LYS A 134 9.94 -5.84 0.92
CA LYS A 134 10.89 -5.90 2.04
C LYS A 134 12.23 -6.44 1.55
N GLY A 135 13.31 -5.75 1.90
CA GLY A 135 14.66 -5.96 1.38
C GLY A 135 15.08 -4.93 0.33
N LEU A 136 14.13 -4.26 -0.34
CA LEU A 136 14.41 -3.25 -1.38
C LEU A 136 14.16 -1.82 -0.91
N GLN A 137 13.68 -1.60 0.31
CA GLN A 137 13.29 -0.27 0.79
C GLN A 137 14.44 0.76 0.86
N ASP A 138 15.69 0.29 0.96
CA ASP A 138 16.89 1.15 0.95
C ASP A 138 17.45 1.35 -0.47
N ASN A 139 16.95 0.59 -1.45
CA ASN A 139 17.35 0.64 -2.86
C ASN A 139 16.12 0.61 -3.79
N ILE A 140 15.20 1.56 -3.56
CA ILE A 140 13.98 1.71 -4.36
C ILE A 140 14.37 2.06 -5.80
N SER A 141 13.79 1.37 -6.78
CA SER A 141 14.13 1.59 -8.19
C SER A 141 13.93 3.04 -8.63
N SER A 142 14.77 3.49 -9.56
CA SER A 142 14.70 4.85 -10.11
C SER A 142 13.34 5.12 -10.77
N CYS A 143 12.73 4.14 -11.42
CA CYS A 143 11.40 4.24 -12.00
C CYS A 143 10.32 4.49 -10.94
N CYS A 144 10.32 3.71 -9.86
CA CYS A 144 9.42 3.91 -8.73
C CYS A 144 9.59 5.29 -8.10
N TRP A 145 10.83 5.71 -7.87
CA TRP A 145 11.11 7.02 -7.31
C TRP A 145 10.67 8.16 -8.24
N PHE A 146 10.99 8.07 -9.52
CA PHE A 146 10.62 9.06 -10.52
C PHE A 146 9.09 9.24 -10.55
N ILE A 147 8.34 8.16 -10.72
CA ILE A 147 6.87 8.21 -10.80
C ILE A 147 6.28 8.74 -9.50
N TYR A 148 6.75 8.27 -8.34
CA TYR A 148 6.27 8.76 -7.06
C TYR A 148 6.52 10.27 -6.92
N LYS A 149 7.74 10.76 -7.21
CA LYS A 149 8.05 12.19 -7.13
C LYS A 149 7.30 13.04 -8.15
N SER A 150 7.07 12.53 -9.36
CA SER A 150 6.38 13.26 -10.43
C SER A 150 4.87 13.40 -10.19
N TYR A 151 4.23 12.39 -9.60
CA TYR A 151 2.76 12.33 -9.52
C TYR A 151 2.19 12.41 -8.09
N CYS A 152 3.05 12.41 -7.08
CA CYS A 152 2.70 12.55 -5.67
C CYS A 152 3.29 13.85 -5.12
N VAL A 153 2.75 14.96 -5.61
CA VAL A 153 3.18 16.32 -5.27
C VAL A 153 2.62 16.66 -3.89
N ASN A 154 3.40 16.42 -2.83
CA ASN A 154 3.11 16.79 -1.44
C ASN A 154 4.33 16.47 -0.53
N GLN A 155 4.22 16.80 0.77
CA GLN A 155 5.20 16.42 1.81
C GLN A 155 5.52 14.92 1.73
N ASN A 156 6.75 14.54 2.07
CA ASN A 156 7.19 13.14 2.00
C ASN A 156 7.57 12.62 3.38
N TYR A 157 6.70 11.81 3.97
CA TYR A 157 6.96 11.20 5.27
C TYR A 157 7.54 9.81 5.07
N GLN A 158 8.78 9.61 5.51
CA GLN A 158 9.39 8.28 5.56
C GLN A 158 8.73 7.47 6.68
N ILE A 159 8.05 6.38 6.35
CA ILE A 159 7.33 5.55 7.33
C ILE A 159 8.16 4.34 7.75
N TYR A 160 8.93 3.77 6.82
CA TYR A 160 9.86 2.69 7.09
C TYR A 160 11.30 3.20 6.98
N ASN A 161 12.05 3.12 8.07
CA ASN A 161 13.49 3.38 8.12
C ASN A 161 14.16 2.11 8.65
N THR A 162 15.01 1.49 7.83
CA THR A 162 15.56 0.16 8.13
C THR A 162 16.31 0.11 9.47
N THR A 163 17.14 1.11 9.75
CA THR A 163 17.90 1.19 11.02
C THR A 163 16.95 1.33 12.21
N TYR A 164 16.01 2.28 12.14
CA TYR A 164 15.02 2.49 13.20
C TYR A 164 14.17 1.24 13.44
N CYS A 165 13.64 0.64 12.37
CA CYS A 165 12.72 -0.48 12.46
C CYS A 165 13.40 -1.77 12.92
N LYS A 166 14.66 -2.02 12.54
CA LYS A 166 15.46 -3.11 13.11
C LYS A 166 15.69 -2.94 14.60
N ASN A 167 15.98 -1.71 15.05
CA ASN A 167 16.21 -1.39 16.46
C ASN A 167 14.94 -1.48 17.32
N LYS A 168 13.74 -1.59 16.72
CA LYS A 168 12.51 -1.85 17.45
C LYS A 168 12.26 -3.33 17.72
N GLY A 169 13.08 -4.23 17.16
CA GLY A 169 12.98 -5.69 17.27
C GLY A 169 11.63 -6.20 16.73
N PRO A 170 11.49 -7.49 16.43
CA PRO A 170 10.28 -8.19 16.87
C PRO A 170 10.36 -8.31 18.41
N GLU A 171 9.22 -8.30 19.11
CA GLU A 171 9.21 -8.93 20.45
C GLU A 171 9.65 -10.39 20.33
#